data_AF-A0A821GG42-F1
#
_entry.id   AF-A0A821GG42-F1
#
_cell.length_a   1.000
_cell.length_b   1.000
_cell.length_c   1.000
_cell.angle_alpha   90.00
_cell.angle_beta   90.00
_cell.angle_gamma   90.00
#
_symmetry.space_group_name_H-M   'P 1'
#
loop_
_entity.id
_entity.type
_entity.pdbx_description
1 polymer ?
#
loop_
_entity_poly.entity_id
_entity_poly.type
_entity_poly.pdbx_seq_one_letter_code
_entity_poly.pdbx_strand_id
1 'polypeptide(L)'
;TGEKIDTGEKNETGEKTEADKKIETDDKTEAGVKTETGEKPETGEKTKTDEKIETDEKTEAGEKPEKTTPQNSSTTACDKRFQQDPIFQKHLPKGLCSVLKCWLSNDTIDTDQKEIFRSSTEFLLQSTKTDPDAKEWINQETELIDLTDKCLQNIASDGHHLGTDDSKDPNLQLFDCLIQAFQHAQCKQLADSLIKCITSHYYIDAVRSLNDPIATSLNTTQEFLLVTCPKYIVLCDKTKSYSSKISNEILNQFNEALTELLPHVEKWTAPVMFCLVYPLKFILPQIRSSSYERRKPLYDIVLNLNLHLPDSDPTNEEARNKLIYVLLCVLIEIVRSDRKLSNQLKNETEEKADLVKILVSLSKIENGNGNNEQINLKAVELISLLVPEDELLKENSTEKVTALFIKNFNAAVRSGNADKADAALKGFKDLIQNDDVKEEVMKQDALPSIIKFAKESIDDPLPLEV
;
A
#
# COMPACT_ATOMS: atom_id res chain seq x y z
N THR A 1 50.59 -43.22 37.58
CA THR A 1 50.08 -43.56 38.93
C THR A 1 49.01 -42.55 39.28
N GLY A 2 47.72 -42.81 39.38
CA GLY A 2 46.87 -44.00 39.27
C GLY A 2 45.44 -43.52 39.57
N GLU A 3 44.51 -43.89 38.70
CA GLU A 3 43.05 -44.06 38.84
C GLU A 3 42.26 -43.41 40.00
N LYS A 4 41.13 -42.76 39.65
CA LYS A 4 39.80 -43.36 39.90
C LYS A 4 38.69 -42.70 39.06
N ILE A 5 38.01 -43.55 38.30
CA ILE A 5 36.75 -43.34 37.59
C ILE A 5 35.61 -43.67 38.57
N ASP A 6 34.51 -42.93 38.54
CA ASP A 6 33.23 -43.45 39.00
C ASP A 6 32.12 -43.12 38.00
N THR A 7 31.54 -44.20 37.48
CA THR A 7 30.46 -44.29 36.51
C THR A 7 29.11 -44.32 37.22
N GLY A 8 28.10 -43.65 36.63
CA GLY A 8 26.72 -43.76 37.06
C GLY A 8 25.77 -43.73 35.87
N GLU A 9 25.72 -44.83 35.11
CA GLU A 9 24.62 -45.14 34.18
C GLU A 9 23.35 -45.44 34.97
N LYS A 10 22.21 -44.89 34.54
CA LYS A 10 20.90 -45.39 34.92
C LYS A 10 20.01 -45.52 33.69
N ASN A 11 20.04 -46.70 33.09
CA ASN A 11 19.01 -47.20 32.18
C ASN A 11 18.00 -47.99 33.00
N GLU A 12 16.71 -47.64 32.91
CA GLU A 12 15.62 -48.58 33.18
C GLU A 12 14.72 -48.62 31.94
N THR A 13 14.50 -49.83 31.47
CA THR A 13 13.77 -50.24 30.27
C THR A 13 12.54 -51.03 30.69
N GLY A 14 11.45 -50.92 29.91
CA GLY A 14 10.28 -51.83 29.91
C GLY A 14 9.20 -51.50 30.95
N GLU A 15 7.90 -51.66 30.72
CA GLU A 15 7.17 -52.51 29.77
C GLU A 15 5.76 -51.95 29.42
N LYS A 16 5.41 -52.13 28.15
CA LYS A 16 4.14 -52.64 27.55
C LYS A 16 2.74 -52.08 27.89
N THR A 17 2.18 -51.43 26.85
CA THR A 17 0.95 -51.74 26.05
C THR A 17 -0.40 -52.15 26.67
N GLU A 18 -1.41 -51.51 26.04
CA GLU A 18 -2.78 -51.94 25.68
C GLU A 18 -3.94 -51.76 26.68
N ALA A 19 -4.88 -50.89 26.28
CA ALA A 19 -6.28 -51.29 26.09
C ALA A 19 -7.02 -50.27 25.21
N ASP A 20 -7.62 -50.81 24.15
CA ASP A 20 -8.56 -50.19 23.23
C ASP A 20 -9.71 -49.43 23.91
N LYS A 21 -10.07 -48.27 23.34
CA LYS A 21 -11.45 -47.76 23.40
C LYS A 21 -11.96 -47.44 22.01
N LYS A 22 -12.51 -48.50 21.41
CA LYS A 22 -13.58 -48.49 20.41
C LYS A 22 -14.76 -47.70 21.00
N ILE A 23 -15.21 -46.63 20.34
CA ILE A 23 -16.52 -46.03 20.61
C ILE A 23 -17.41 -46.35 19.43
N GLU A 24 -18.57 -46.88 19.78
CA GLU A 24 -19.58 -47.54 18.97
C GLU A 24 -20.21 -46.61 17.94
N THR A 25 -20.30 -47.12 16.73
CA THR A 25 -21.38 -46.84 15.77
C THR A 25 -22.70 -47.29 16.38
N ASP A 26 -23.65 -46.38 16.54
CA ASP A 26 -25.05 -46.74 16.71
C ASP A 26 -25.87 -46.29 15.49
N ASP A 27 -26.49 -47.31 14.89
CA ASP A 27 -27.47 -47.27 13.83
C ASP A 27 -28.70 -46.45 14.21
N LYS A 28 -29.20 -45.66 13.25
CA LYS A 28 -30.63 -45.36 13.17
C LYS A 28 -31.07 -45.27 11.72
N THR A 29 -31.53 -46.42 11.22
CA THR A 29 -32.48 -46.52 10.12
C THR A 29 -33.89 -46.60 10.71
N GLU A 30 -34.82 -45.81 10.20
CA GLU A 30 -35.98 -46.28 9.42
C GLU A 30 -37.12 -45.24 9.30
N ALA A 31 -37.79 -45.36 8.15
CA ALA A 31 -39.19 -45.06 7.88
C ALA A 31 -39.62 -43.58 7.73
N GLY A 32 -39.57 -43.14 6.46
CA GLY A 32 -40.77 -42.90 5.66
C GLY A 32 -41.71 -41.77 6.06
N VAL A 33 -41.95 -40.83 5.13
CA VAL A 33 -43.28 -40.62 4.50
C VAL A 33 -43.07 -39.83 3.21
N LYS A 34 -43.43 -40.45 2.08
CA LYS A 34 -43.78 -39.77 0.84
C LYS A 34 -45.15 -39.11 1.03
N THR A 35 -45.25 -37.82 0.76
CA THR A 35 -46.52 -37.16 0.41
C THR A 35 -46.37 -36.47 -0.92
N GLU A 36 -46.72 -37.19 -1.99
CA GLU A 36 -47.32 -36.60 -3.18
C GLU A 36 -48.84 -36.61 -2.97
N THR A 37 -49.49 -35.45 -3.01
CA THR A 37 -50.79 -35.25 -3.68
C THR A 37 -51.22 -33.79 -3.61
N GLY A 38 -51.49 -33.24 -4.79
CA GLY A 38 -52.53 -32.25 -5.12
C GLY A 38 -52.68 -30.99 -4.27
N GLU A 39 -52.59 -29.81 -4.89
CA GLU A 39 -53.76 -29.22 -5.58
C GLU A 39 -53.36 -27.93 -6.29
N LYS A 40 -53.85 -27.82 -7.53
CA LYS A 40 -53.82 -26.65 -8.39
C LYS A 40 -55.12 -25.88 -8.15
N PRO A 41 -55.10 -24.56 -7.87
CA PRO A 41 -56.24 -23.73 -8.21
C PRO A 41 -55.91 -22.90 -9.46
N GLU A 42 -56.54 -23.29 -10.56
CA GLU A 42 -56.88 -22.38 -11.66
C GLU A 42 -58.08 -21.53 -11.23
N THR A 43 -57.88 -20.23 -11.13
CA THR A 43 -58.86 -19.15 -11.35
C THR A 43 -58.00 -17.89 -11.46
N GLY A 44 -57.89 -17.16 -12.57
CA GLY A 44 -58.93 -16.83 -13.52
C GLY A 44 -59.59 -15.51 -13.11
N GLU A 45 -58.87 -14.39 -13.21
CA GLU A 45 -59.53 -13.08 -13.33
C GLU A 45 -58.65 -12.08 -14.09
N LYS A 46 -59.03 -11.88 -15.37
CA LYS A 46 -58.67 -10.70 -16.16
C LYS A 46 -59.68 -9.62 -15.80
N THR A 47 -59.25 -8.59 -15.09
CA THR A 47 -59.96 -7.30 -15.09
C THR A 47 -59.20 -6.32 -15.96
N LYS A 48 -59.68 -6.18 -17.20
CA LYS A 48 -59.53 -4.95 -17.97
C LYS A 48 -60.50 -3.94 -17.36
N THR A 49 -59.99 -2.79 -16.95
CA THR A 49 -60.81 -1.59 -16.83
C THR A 49 -60.09 -0.47 -17.55
N ASP A 50 -60.50 -0.27 -18.80
CA ASP A 50 -60.36 0.99 -19.50
C ASP A 50 -61.28 2.00 -18.80
N GLU A 51 -60.73 3.00 -18.12
CA GLU A 51 -61.46 4.24 -17.84
C GLU A 51 -60.62 5.42 -18.33
N LYS A 52 -60.93 5.79 -19.57
CA LYS A 52 -60.62 7.09 -20.16
C LYS A 52 -61.62 8.09 -19.56
N ILE A 53 -61.16 8.95 -18.65
CA ILE A 53 -61.90 10.14 -18.24
C ILE A 53 -61.22 11.35 -18.89
N GLU A 54 -61.82 11.82 -19.98
CA GLU A 54 -61.71 13.20 -20.44
C GLU A 54 -62.60 14.05 -19.54
N THR A 55 -62.00 15.02 -18.85
CA THR A 55 -62.72 16.18 -18.34
C THR A 55 -61.91 17.41 -18.70
N ASP A 56 -62.37 18.07 -19.76
CA ASP A 56 -62.14 19.49 -20.02
C ASP A 56 -62.73 20.29 -18.86
N GLU A 57 -61.89 20.93 -18.04
CA GLU A 57 -62.28 22.14 -17.33
C GLU A 57 -61.27 23.25 -17.60
N LYS A 58 -61.71 24.15 -18.47
CA LYS A 58 -61.14 25.45 -18.74
C LYS A 58 -61.52 26.37 -17.57
N THR A 59 -60.55 26.80 -16.79
CA THR A 59 -60.72 27.97 -15.89
C THR A 59 -59.65 29.00 -16.19
N GLU A 60 -60.10 30.14 -16.69
CA GLU A 60 -59.32 31.34 -16.89
C GLU A 60 -59.01 32.04 -15.55
N ALA A 61 -57.80 32.60 -15.53
CA ALA A 61 -57.40 33.84 -14.88
C ALA A 61 -57.47 33.97 -13.35
N GLY A 62 -56.28 34.17 -12.77
CA GLY A 62 -56.12 35.06 -11.63
C GLY A 62 -55.20 34.50 -10.55
N GLU A 63 -53.89 34.69 -10.70
CA GLU A 63 -53.00 35.33 -9.72
C GLU A 63 -51.55 35.03 -10.06
N LYS A 64 -50.75 36.09 -10.04
CA LYS A 64 -49.35 36.13 -10.40
C LYS A 64 -48.54 35.86 -9.12
N PRO A 65 -47.85 34.72 -8.95
CA PRO A 65 -46.87 34.62 -7.88
C PRO A 65 -45.61 35.37 -8.31
N GLU A 66 -45.25 36.27 -7.42
CA GLU A 66 -44.03 37.05 -7.30
C GLU A 66 -42.81 36.18 -7.60
N LYS A 67 -41.90 36.71 -8.45
CA LYS A 67 -40.60 36.11 -8.74
C LYS A 67 -39.83 35.93 -7.43
N THR A 68 -39.83 34.73 -6.87
CA THR A 68 -38.75 34.30 -5.98
C THR A 68 -37.46 34.31 -6.79
N THR A 69 -36.59 35.23 -6.40
CA THR A 69 -35.23 35.40 -6.90
C THR A 69 -34.51 34.05 -6.82
N PRO A 70 -33.84 33.56 -7.88
CA PRO A 70 -32.95 32.43 -7.71
C PRO A 70 -31.88 32.88 -6.72
N GLN A 71 -31.83 32.18 -5.59
CA GLN A 71 -30.81 32.35 -4.58
C GLN A 71 -29.48 32.12 -5.30
N ASN A 72 -28.68 33.18 -5.45
CA ASN A 72 -27.32 33.13 -5.96
C ASN A 72 -26.47 32.26 -5.03
N SER A 73 -26.52 30.93 -5.22
CA SER A 73 -25.36 30.09 -4.95
C SER A 73 -24.29 30.56 -5.90
N SER A 74 -23.17 31.04 -5.37
CA SER A 74 -22.03 31.54 -6.12
C SER A 74 -21.55 30.48 -7.13
N THR A 75 -22.05 30.56 -8.37
CA THR A 75 -21.48 29.87 -9.52
C THR A 75 -20.12 30.49 -9.79
N THR A 76 -19.10 29.93 -9.15
CA THR A 76 -17.70 30.18 -9.44
C THR A 76 -17.46 29.94 -10.92
N ALA A 77 -16.65 30.78 -11.56
CA ALA A 77 -16.43 30.87 -13.01
C ALA A 77 -15.93 29.59 -13.73
N CYS A 78 -15.74 28.51 -12.98
CA CYS A 78 -15.47 27.13 -13.39
C CYS A 78 -16.54 26.56 -14.36
N ASP A 79 -17.77 27.07 -14.31
CA ASP A 79 -18.94 26.47 -14.96
C ASP A 79 -18.90 26.38 -16.50
N LYS A 80 -18.35 27.37 -17.23
CA LYS A 80 -18.71 27.51 -18.66
C LYS A 80 -18.04 26.53 -19.61
N ARG A 81 -16.83 26.05 -19.31
CA ARG A 81 -16.10 25.14 -20.22
C ARG A 81 -16.52 23.69 -20.02
N PHE A 82 -16.65 23.28 -18.77
CA PHE A 82 -17.04 21.92 -18.40
C PHE A 82 -18.50 21.63 -18.77
N GLN A 83 -19.39 22.61 -18.58
CA GLN A 83 -20.79 22.49 -18.97
C GLN A 83 -21.02 22.50 -20.50
N GLN A 84 -20.03 22.77 -21.34
CA GLN A 84 -20.21 22.72 -22.80
C GLN A 84 -19.94 21.34 -23.39
N ASP A 85 -19.34 20.43 -22.64
CA ASP A 85 -19.10 19.07 -23.11
C ASP A 85 -20.42 18.29 -23.20
N PRO A 86 -20.76 17.71 -24.36
CA PRO A 86 -22.01 16.96 -24.53
C PRO A 86 -22.14 15.76 -23.58
N ILE A 87 -21.03 15.10 -23.23
CA ILE A 87 -21.02 13.99 -22.26
C ILE A 87 -21.37 14.53 -20.88
N PHE A 88 -20.76 15.66 -20.49
CA PHE A 88 -21.02 16.27 -19.20
C PHE A 88 -22.49 16.68 -19.05
N GLN A 89 -23.04 17.41 -20.01
CA GLN A 89 -24.45 17.83 -19.97
C GLN A 89 -25.44 16.65 -19.92
N LYS A 90 -25.10 15.56 -20.61
CA LYS A 90 -26.01 14.42 -20.78
C LYS A 90 -25.94 13.44 -19.62
N HIS A 91 -24.76 13.22 -19.05
CA HIS A 91 -24.50 12.08 -18.16
C HIS A 91 -23.93 12.45 -16.78
N LEU A 92 -23.32 13.63 -16.60
CA LEU A 92 -22.74 14.03 -15.31
C LEU A 92 -23.56 15.16 -14.65
N PRO A 93 -23.65 15.20 -13.31
CA PRO A 93 -23.34 14.14 -12.34
C PRO A 93 -24.46 13.07 -12.26
N LYS A 94 -25.67 13.37 -12.75
CA LYS A 94 -26.89 12.58 -12.48
C LYS A 94 -26.85 11.15 -13.03
N GLY A 95 -26.35 10.96 -14.24
CA GLY A 95 -26.24 9.64 -14.86
C GLY A 95 -25.29 8.74 -14.09
N LEU A 96 -24.10 9.24 -13.76
CA LEU A 96 -23.12 8.53 -12.94
C LEU A 96 -23.67 8.17 -11.55
N CYS A 97 -24.33 9.11 -10.87
CA CYS A 97 -24.98 8.85 -9.58
C CYS A 97 -26.07 7.79 -9.70
N SER A 98 -26.86 7.80 -10.79
CA SER A 98 -27.86 6.77 -11.05
C SER A 98 -27.22 5.39 -11.20
N VAL A 99 -26.10 5.29 -11.92
CA VAL A 99 -25.38 4.02 -12.08
C VAL A 99 -24.86 3.50 -10.75
N LEU A 100 -24.24 4.35 -9.91
CA LEU A 100 -23.76 3.93 -8.59
C LEU A 100 -24.90 3.48 -7.67
N LYS A 101 -26.06 4.17 -7.69
CA LYS A 101 -27.26 3.73 -6.96
C LYS A 101 -27.74 2.36 -7.42
N CYS A 102 -27.76 2.11 -8.74
CA CYS A 102 -28.11 0.80 -9.28
C CYS A 102 -27.12 -0.27 -8.84
N TRP A 103 -25.83 0.03 -8.91
CA TRP A 103 -24.77 -0.89 -8.50
C TRP A 103 -24.89 -1.26 -7.02
N LEU A 104 -25.14 -0.28 -6.15
CA LEU A 104 -25.39 -0.47 -4.72
C LEU A 104 -26.63 -1.31 -4.39
N SER A 105 -27.62 -1.35 -5.30
CA SER A 105 -28.93 -1.98 -5.02
C SER A 105 -29.08 -3.38 -5.59
N ASN A 106 -28.50 -3.66 -6.77
CA ASN A 106 -28.87 -4.82 -7.59
C ASN A 106 -27.70 -5.64 -8.14
N ASP A 107 -26.44 -5.37 -7.75
CA ASP A 107 -25.19 -5.99 -8.23
C ASP A 107 -24.88 -5.90 -9.73
N THR A 108 -25.90 -5.87 -10.59
CA THR A 108 -25.76 -5.90 -12.04
C THR A 108 -26.10 -4.54 -12.63
N ILE A 109 -25.11 -3.94 -13.27
CA ILE A 109 -25.25 -2.76 -14.13
C ILE A 109 -25.58 -3.25 -15.54
N ASP A 110 -26.65 -2.73 -16.15
CA ASP A 110 -27.03 -3.08 -17.52
C ASP A 110 -26.05 -2.50 -18.57
N THR A 111 -26.20 -2.89 -19.84
CA THR A 111 -25.29 -2.48 -20.91
C THR A 111 -25.27 -0.95 -21.13
N ASP A 112 -26.42 -0.29 -21.05
CA ASP A 112 -26.52 1.16 -21.26
C ASP A 112 -25.89 1.91 -20.08
N GLN A 113 -26.16 1.45 -18.87
CA GLN A 113 -25.55 1.97 -17.65
C GLN A 113 -24.03 1.76 -17.63
N LYS A 114 -23.52 0.61 -18.10
CA LYS A 114 -22.07 0.36 -18.25
C LYS A 114 -21.42 1.36 -19.19
N GLU A 115 -22.08 1.69 -20.30
CA GLU A 115 -21.57 2.67 -21.26
C GLU A 115 -21.59 4.09 -20.69
N ILE A 116 -22.65 4.46 -19.97
CA ILE A 116 -22.72 5.72 -19.21
C ILE A 116 -21.59 5.79 -18.19
N PHE A 117 -21.38 4.72 -17.43
CA PHE A 117 -20.34 4.66 -16.41
C PHE A 117 -18.97 4.84 -17.03
N ARG A 118 -18.65 4.05 -18.07
CA ARG A 118 -17.39 4.12 -18.82
C ARG A 118 -17.12 5.52 -19.35
N SER A 119 -18.04 6.05 -20.16
CA SER A 119 -17.89 7.37 -20.77
C SER A 119 -17.69 8.46 -19.71
N SER A 120 -18.43 8.39 -18.60
CA SER A 120 -18.34 9.38 -17.52
C SER A 120 -17.02 9.27 -16.75
N THR A 121 -16.58 8.07 -16.36
CA THR A 121 -15.35 7.89 -15.57
C THR A 121 -14.09 8.16 -16.37
N GLU A 122 -14.06 7.76 -17.65
CA GLU A 122 -12.94 8.07 -18.52
C GLU A 122 -12.83 9.58 -18.74
N PHE A 123 -13.95 10.26 -19.01
CA PHE A 123 -13.99 11.72 -19.14
C PHE A 123 -13.50 12.42 -17.86
N LEU A 124 -13.99 12.00 -16.68
CA LEU A 124 -13.54 12.56 -15.40
C LEU A 124 -12.06 12.31 -15.15
N LEU A 125 -11.56 11.11 -15.44
CA LEU A 125 -10.16 10.76 -15.25
C LEU A 125 -9.24 11.61 -16.15
N GLN A 126 -9.61 11.80 -17.42
CA GLN A 126 -8.82 12.66 -18.31
C GLN A 126 -8.89 14.12 -17.90
N SER A 127 -10.08 14.61 -17.57
CA SER A 127 -10.29 16.01 -17.21
C SER A 127 -9.59 16.39 -15.91
N THR A 128 -9.67 15.56 -14.87
CA THR A 128 -9.00 15.80 -13.59
C THR A 128 -7.48 15.73 -13.69
N LYS A 129 -6.90 15.11 -14.73
CA LYS A 129 -5.45 15.15 -14.96
C LYS A 129 -4.98 16.52 -15.45
N THR A 130 -5.75 17.17 -16.32
CA THR A 130 -5.30 18.35 -17.05
C THR A 130 -5.93 19.66 -16.57
N ASP A 131 -7.12 19.60 -15.98
CA ASP A 131 -7.93 20.77 -15.69
C ASP A 131 -8.15 20.96 -14.17
N PRO A 132 -7.61 22.04 -13.57
CA PRO A 132 -7.88 22.38 -12.17
C PRO A 132 -9.37 22.59 -11.87
N ASP A 133 -10.14 23.10 -12.83
CA ASP A 133 -11.58 23.34 -12.69
C ASP A 133 -12.34 22.01 -12.51
N ALA A 134 -11.94 20.96 -13.24
CA ALA A 134 -12.50 19.62 -13.07
C ALA A 134 -12.22 19.02 -11.69
N LYS A 135 -11.02 19.28 -11.14
CA LYS A 135 -10.63 18.82 -9.78
C LYS A 135 -11.47 19.50 -8.71
N GLU A 136 -11.71 20.80 -8.85
CA GLU A 136 -12.56 21.54 -7.93
C GLU A 136 -14.01 21.07 -8.03
N TRP A 137 -14.52 20.90 -9.25
CA TRP A 137 -15.89 20.43 -9.49
C TRP A 137 -16.16 19.07 -8.82
N ILE A 138 -15.33 18.06 -9.07
CA ILE A 138 -15.56 16.72 -8.51
C ILE A 138 -15.48 16.70 -6.97
N ASN A 139 -14.75 17.63 -6.36
CA ASN A 139 -14.69 17.79 -4.90
C ASN A 139 -15.95 18.45 -4.31
N GLN A 140 -16.76 19.14 -5.13
CA GLN A 140 -18.01 19.78 -4.74
C GLN A 140 -19.23 18.85 -4.91
N GLU A 141 -19.10 17.77 -5.68
CA GLU A 141 -20.17 16.79 -5.94
C GLU A 141 -20.40 15.83 -4.76
N THR A 142 -21.00 16.35 -3.69
CA THR A 142 -21.27 15.62 -2.43
C THR A 142 -22.03 14.31 -2.63
N GLU A 143 -23.08 14.30 -3.46
CA GLU A 143 -23.86 13.07 -3.72
C GLU A 143 -23.00 11.99 -4.39
N LEU A 144 -22.14 12.36 -5.35
CA LEU A 144 -21.26 11.43 -6.04
C LEU A 144 -20.22 10.85 -5.09
N ILE A 145 -19.64 11.71 -4.22
CA ILE A 145 -18.71 11.30 -3.18
C ILE A 145 -19.38 10.33 -2.20
N ASP A 146 -20.56 10.65 -1.69
CA ASP A 146 -21.31 9.82 -0.74
C ASP A 146 -21.66 8.45 -1.31
N LEU A 147 -22.05 8.38 -2.58
CA LEU A 147 -22.33 7.10 -3.25
C LEU A 147 -21.06 6.29 -3.45
N THR A 148 -19.97 6.94 -3.87
CA THR A 148 -18.65 6.29 -4.03
C THR A 148 -18.15 5.75 -2.70
N ASP A 149 -18.30 6.52 -1.63
CA ASP A 149 -17.96 6.13 -0.26
C ASP A 149 -18.75 4.89 0.18
N LYS A 150 -20.06 4.86 -0.06
CA LYS A 150 -20.90 3.67 0.20
C LYS A 150 -20.44 2.44 -0.58
N CYS A 151 -20.09 2.57 -1.86
CA CYS A 151 -19.56 1.45 -2.63
C CYS A 151 -18.26 0.91 -2.01
N LEU A 152 -17.35 1.79 -1.60
CA LEU A 152 -16.11 1.40 -0.91
C LEU A 152 -16.39 0.72 0.43
N GLN A 153 -17.38 1.21 1.19
CA GLN A 153 -17.79 0.56 2.44
C GLN A 153 -18.35 -0.84 2.22
N ASN A 154 -19.16 -1.05 1.18
CA ASN A 154 -19.69 -2.37 0.80
C ASN A 154 -18.56 -3.32 0.37
N ILE A 155 -17.61 -2.84 -0.44
CA ILE A 155 -16.41 -3.62 -0.81
C ILE A 155 -15.62 -4.02 0.44
N ALA A 156 -15.40 -3.09 1.37
CA ALA A 156 -14.59 -3.35 2.56
C ALA A 156 -15.26 -4.30 3.57
N SER A 157 -16.59 -4.28 3.69
CA SER A 157 -17.34 -5.07 4.67
C SER A 157 -17.68 -6.47 4.15
N ASP A 158 -18.28 -6.52 2.97
CA ASP A 158 -18.92 -7.73 2.45
C ASP A 158 -18.22 -8.27 1.19
N GLY A 159 -17.16 -7.60 0.72
CA GLY A 159 -16.48 -7.97 -0.52
C GLY A 159 -17.41 -7.80 -1.71
N HIS A 160 -18.50 -7.08 -1.50
CA HIS A 160 -19.54 -6.89 -2.50
C HIS A 160 -18.92 -6.17 -3.70
N HIS A 161 -19.30 -6.60 -4.89
CA HIS A 161 -18.75 -6.11 -6.15
C HIS A 161 -17.27 -6.43 -6.41
N LEU A 162 -16.65 -7.27 -5.58
CA LEU A 162 -15.42 -7.95 -5.98
C LEU A 162 -15.81 -9.18 -6.80
N GLY A 163 -15.29 -9.29 -8.02
CA GLY A 163 -15.50 -10.48 -8.84
C GLY A 163 -14.96 -11.72 -8.13
N THR A 164 -15.78 -12.76 -7.99
CA THR A 164 -15.37 -14.05 -7.41
C THR A 164 -14.52 -14.88 -8.36
N ASP A 165 -14.58 -14.56 -9.65
CA ASP A 165 -13.97 -15.32 -10.72
C ASP A 165 -12.82 -14.51 -11.33
N ASP A 166 -11.76 -15.18 -11.80
CA ASP A 166 -10.59 -14.60 -12.48
C ASP A 166 -10.90 -13.78 -13.75
N SER A 167 -12.19 -13.65 -14.09
CA SER A 167 -12.66 -12.79 -15.16
C SER A 167 -12.60 -11.31 -14.77
N LYS A 168 -12.17 -10.47 -15.71
CA LYS A 168 -12.17 -9.02 -15.57
C LYS A 168 -13.58 -8.54 -15.25
N ASP A 169 -13.85 -8.14 -14.01
CA ASP A 169 -15.11 -7.50 -13.65
C ASP A 169 -15.13 -6.10 -14.27
N PRO A 170 -15.95 -5.86 -15.32
CA PRO A 170 -15.96 -4.58 -15.99
C PRO A 170 -16.47 -3.47 -15.07
N ASN A 171 -17.33 -3.77 -14.10
CA ASN A 171 -17.89 -2.75 -13.21
C ASN A 171 -16.79 -2.24 -12.26
N LEU A 172 -16.01 -3.16 -11.70
CA LEU A 172 -14.89 -2.79 -10.83
C LEU A 172 -13.80 -2.03 -11.58
N GLN A 173 -13.54 -2.36 -12.85
CA GLN A 173 -12.59 -1.62 -13.69
C GLN A 173 -13.05 -0.17 -13.93
N LEU A 174 -14.34 0.04 -14.16
CA LEU A 174 -14.90 1.39 -14.32
C LEU A 174 -14.90 2.16 -13.00
N PHE A 175 -15.18 1.48 -11.89
CA PHE A 175 -15.08 2.06 -10.56
C PHE A 175 -13.64 2.44 -10.19
N ASP A 176 -12.66 1.62 -10.57
CA ASP A 176 -11.24 1.94 -10.44
C ASP A 176 -10.87 3.25 -11.15
N CYS A 177 -11.39 3.45 -12.38
CA CYS A 177 -11.21 4.71 -13.10
C CYS A 177 -11.80 5.92 -12.35
N LEU A 178 -12.96 5.73 -11.70
CA LEU A 178 -13.56 6.77 -10.84
C LEU A 178 -12.67 7.10 -9.64
N ILE A 179 -12.15 6.09 -8.95
CA ILE A 179 -11.24 6.29 -7.81
C ILE A 179 -9.95 6.99 -8.25
N GLN A 180 -9.40 6.66 -9.42
CA GLN A 180 -8.26 7.39 -9.97
C GLN A 180 -8.59 8.87 -10.28
N ALA A 181 -9.81 9.17 -10.76
CA ALA A 181 -10.23 10.56 -10.99
C ALA A 181 -10.30 11.34 -9.66
N PHE A 182 -10.89 10.75 -8.61
CA PHE A 182 -10.89 11.32 -7.26
C PHE A 182 -9.46 11.51 -6.70
N GLN A 183 -8.55 10.58 -7.00
CA GLN A 183 -7.15 10.67 -6.62
C GLN A 183 -6.47 11.87 -7.26
N HIS A 184 -6.66 12.07 -8.57
CA HIS A 184 -6.13 13.21 -9.31
C HIS A 184 -6.70 14.55 -8.84
N ALA A 185 -7.95 14.55 -8.39
CA ALA A 185 -8.60 15.68 -7.74
C ALA A 185 -8.22 15.87 -6.26
N GLN A 186 -7.39 14.99 -5.69
CA GLN A 186 -6.98 15.00 -4.30
C GLN A 186 -8.16 14.99 -3.31
N CYS A 187 -9.25 14.28 -3.65
CA CYS A 187 -10.43 14.21 -2.81
C CYS A 187 -10.12 13.48 -1.48
N LYS A 188 -10.16 14.19 -0.35
CA LYS A 188 -9.78 13.59 0.94
C LYS A 188 -10.91 12.79 1.60
N GLN A 189 -12.14 12.97 1.13
CA GLN A 189 -13.35 12.42 1.77
C GLN A 189 -13.42 10.89 1.67
N LEU A 190 -12.86 10.29 0.61
CA LEU A 190 -12.87 8.84 0.39
C LEU A 190 -11.74 8.09 1.13
N ALA A 191 -10.81 8.80 1.77
CA ALA A 191 -9.61 8.20 2.34
C ALA A 191 -9.95 7.18 3.44
N ASP A 192 -10.93 7.46 4.31
CA ASP A 192 -11.29 6.57 5.40
C ASP A 192 -11.89 5.24 4.90
N SER A 193 -12.70 5.27 3.85
CA SER A 193 -13.28 4.06 3.27
C SER A 193 -12.27 3.26 2.44
N LEU A 194 -11.35 3.92 1.73
CA LEU A 194 -10.22 3.24 1.09
C LEU A 194 -9.31 2.57 2.13
N ILE A 195 -9.13 3.18 3.30
CA ILE A 195 -8.42 2.54 4.42
C ILE A 195 -9.15 1.30 4.89
N LYS A 196 -10.48 1.35 5.02
CA LYS A 196 -11.27 0.15 5.33
C LYS A 196 -11.05 -0.94 4.27
N CYS A 197 -11.03 -0.59 2.98
CA CYS A 197 -10.74 -1.57 1.92
C CYS A 197 -9.38 -2.24 2.11
N ILE A 198 -8.29 -1.47 2.30
CA ILE A 198 -6.95 -2.06 2.43
C ILE A 198 -6.71 -2.76 3.78
N THR A 199 -7.55 -2.50 4.78
CA THR A 199 -7.50 -3.15 6.09
C THR A 199 -8.50 -4.30 6.23
N SER A 200 -9.30 -4.57 5.19
CA SER A 200 -10.25 -5.68 5.15
C SER A 200 -9.55 -7.02 4.95
N HIS A 201 -10.22 -8.12 5.30
CA HIS A 201 -9.72 -9.46 4.99
C HIS A 201 -9.64 -9.71 3.48
N TYR A 202 -10.50 -9.09 2.66
CA TYR A 202 -10.43 -9.18 1.19
C TYR A 202 -9.11 -8.66 0.63
N TYR A 203 -8.53 -7.63 1.25
CA TYR A 203 -7.19 -7.16 0.87
C TYR A 203 -6.13 -8.22 1.12
N ILE A 204 -6.18 -8.88 2.28
CA ILE A 204 -5.24 -9.94 2.64
C ILE A 204 -5.43 -11.17 1.77
N ASP A 205 -6.67 -11.55 1.47
CA ASP A 205 -6.98 -12.65 0.55
C ASP A 205 -6.49 -12.33 -0.87
N ALA A 206 -6.60 -11.07 -1.31
CA ALA A 206 -6.00 -10.62 -2.56
C ALA A 206 -4.47 -10.75 -2.53
N VAL A 207 -3.79 -10.41 -1.42
CA VAL A 207 -2.34 -10.64 -1.27
C VAL A 207 -2.01 -12.13 -1.31
N ARG A 208 -2.75 -12.99 -0.59
CA ARG A 208 -2.51 -14.44 -0.58
C ARG A 208 -2.73 -15.08 -1.96
N SER A 209 -3.71 -14.59 -2.71
CA SER A 209 -3.98 -15.06 -4.08
C SER A 209 -2.86 -14.75 -5.07
N LEU A 210 -1.90 -13.89 -4.71
CA LEU A 210 -0.67 -13.68 -5.51
C LEU A 210 0.24 -14.91 -5.56
N ASN A 211 -0.03 -15.93 -4.73
CA ASN A 211 0.75 -17.17 -4.73
C ASN A 211 0.53 -18.03 -5.99
N ASP A 212 -0.35 -17.60 -6.89
CA ASP A 212 -0.52 -18.01 -8.29
C ASP A 212 0.76 -18.03 -9.14
N PRO A 213 1.65 -19.07 -9.22
CA PRO A 213 2.88 -18.95 -10.03
C PRO A 213 2.61 -18.79 -11.54
N ILE A 214 1.37 -19.01 -11.99
CA ILE A 214 0.95 -18.86 -13.39
C ILE A 214 0.41 -17.45 -13.67
N ALA A 215 0.06 -16.66 -12.64
CA ALA A 215 -0.54 -15.35 -12.80
C ALA A 215 0.46 -14.32 -13.38
N THR A 216 0.44 -14.15 -14.70
CA THR A 216 1.27 -13.15 -15.40
C THR A 216 0.80 -11.72 -15.19
N SER A 217 -0.42 -11.52 -14.71
CA SER A 217 -1.05 -10.22 -14.49
C SER A 217 -2.04 -10.27 -13.34
N LEU A 218 -2.24 -9.15 -12.65
CA LEU A 218 -3.27 -9.02 -11.63
C LEU A 218 -4.66 -9.09 -12.29
N ASN A 219 -5.61 -9.72 -11.62
CA ASN A 219 -7.02 -9.56 -11.95
C ASN A 219 -7.52 -8.17 -11.48
N THR A 220 -8.72 -7.79 -11.91
CA THR A 220 -9.27 -6.45 -11.61
C THR A 220 -9.43 -6.20 -10.11
N THR A 221 -9.81 -7.22 -9.34
CA THR A 221 -9.92 -7.15 -7.87
C THR A 221 -8.56 -6.87 -7.23
N GLN A 222 -7.54 -7.61 -7.62
CA GLN A 222 -6.17 -7.43 -7.14
C GLN A 222 -5.61 -6.07 -7.55
N GLU A 223 -5.79 -5.63 -8.80
CA GLU A 223 -5.33 -4.32 -9.26
C GLU A 223 -5.97 -3.18 -8.44
N PHE A 224 -7.29 -3.25 -8.25
CA PHE A 224 -8.02 -2.27 -7.45
C PHE A 224 -7.56 -2.24 -5.98
N LEU A 225 -7.55 -3.39 -5.31
CA LEU A 225 -7.25 -3.50 -3.89
C LEU A 225 -5.77 -3.28 -3.57
N LEU A 226 -4.86 -3.85 -4.37
CA LEU A 226 -3.42 -3.88 -4.08
C LEU A 226 -2.64 -2.73 -4.72
N VAL A 227 -3.18 -2.08 -5.76
CA VAL A 227 -2.51 -0.98 -6.45
C VAL A 227 -3.27 0.33 -6.27
N THR A 228 -4.54 0.41 -6.70
CA THR A 228 -5.26 1.69 -6.73
C THR A 228 -5.56 2.22 -5.33
N CYS A 229 -6.15 1.42 -4.45
CA CYS A 229 -6.49 1.86 -3.10
C CYS A 229 -5.24 2.32 -2.31
N PRO A 230 -4.13 1.56 -2.27
CA PRO A 230 -2.94 1.98 -1.54
C PRO A 230 -2.27 3.20 -2.16
N LYS A 231 -2.21 3.29 -3.50
CA LYS A 231 -1.68 4.47 -4.20
C LYS A 231 -2.48 5.72 -3.85
N TYR A 232 -3.80 5.62 -3.74
CA TYR A 232 -4.65 6.74 -3.31
C TYR A 232 -4.24 7.25 -1.93
N ILE A 233 -4.12 6.33 -0.98
CA ILE A 233 -3.81 6.65 0.41
C ILE A 233 -2.44 7.29 0.54
N VAL A 234 -1.42 6.77 -0.16
CA VAL A 234 -0.04 7.32 -0.14
C VAL A 234 0.04 8.75 -0.66
N LEU A 235 -0.82 9.14 -1.60
CA LEU A 235 -0.85 10.53 -2.12
C LEU A 235 -1.63 11.49 -1.22
N CYS A 236 -2.30 11.01 -0.17
CA CYS A 236 -3.05 11.87 0.75
C CYS A 236 -2.08 12.55 1.75
N ASP A 237 -2.16 13.86 1.92
CA ASP A 237 -1.33 14.61 2.88
C ASP A 237 -1.45 14.09 4.33
N LYS A 238 -2.57 13.43 4.64
CA LYS A 238 -2.85 12.81 5.96
C LYS A 238 -2.23 11.42 6.13
N THR A 239 -1.38 10.95 5.21
CA THR A 239 -0.75 9.62 5.26
C THR A 239 -0.15 9.28 6.63
N LYS A 240 0.45 10.24 7.34
CA LYS A 240 1.00 10.01 8.68
C LYS A 240 -0.06 9.56 9.70
N SER A 241 -1.24 10.18 9.68
CA SER A 241 -2.33 9.83 10.59
C SER A 241 -2.91 8.45 10.30
N TYR A 242 -2.98 8.08 9.01
CA TYR A 242 -3.51 6.80 8.58
C TYR A 242 -2.51 5.65 8.72
N SER A 243 -1.21 5.93 8.53
CA SER A 243 -0.14 4.93 8.61
C SER A 243 -0.17 4.14 9.92
N SER A 244 -0.46 4.79 11.07
CA SER A 244 -0.56 4.07 12.34
C SER A 244 -1.75 3.10 12.39
N LYS A 245 -2.93 3.56 11.96
CA LYS A 245 -4.13 2.71 11.89
C LYS A 245 -3.93 1.54 10.93
N ILE A 246 -3.47 1.82 9.71
CA ILE A 246 -3.19 0.83 8.67
C ILE A 246 -2.18 -0.21 9.17
N SER A 247 -1.06 0.25 9.74
CA SER A 247 -0.01 -0.67 10.20
C SER A 247 -0.49 -1.55 11.35
N ASN A 248 -1.28 -1.01 12.28
CA ASN A 248 -1.79 -1.79 13.40
C ASN A 248 -2.72 -2.93 12.94
N GLU A 249 -3.50 -2.70 11.89
CA GLU A 249 -4.48 -3.66 11.38
C GLU A 249 -3.86 -4.67 10.41
N ILE A 250 -2.96 -4.20 9.53
CA ILE A 250 -2.41 -5.00 8.44
C ILE A 250 -1.17 -5.79 8.88
N LEU A 251 -0.33 -5.28 9.78
CA LEU A 251 1.02 -5.83 9.99
C LEU A 251 1.02 -7.33 10.31
N ASN A 252 0.13 -7.79 11.20
CA ASN A 252 0.09 -9.21 11.57
C ASN A 252 -0.37 -10.09 10.40
N GLN A 253 -1.48 -9.72 9.77
CA GLN A 253 -2.06 -10.45 8.64
C GLN A 253 -1.13 -10.45 7.42
N PHE A 254 -0.43 -9.34 7.21
CA PHE A 254 0.54 -9.18 6.14
C PHE A 254 1.82 -9.97 6.39
N ASN A 255 2.27 -10.08 7.64
CA ASN A 255 3.39 -10.98 7.98
C ASN A 255 3.04 -12.44 7.70
N GLU A 256 1.82 -12.88 8.04
CA GLU A 256 1.33 -14.22 7.70
C GLU A 256 1.31 -14.43 6.18
N ALA A 257 0.68 -13.52 5.43
CA ALA A 257 0.61 -13.61 3.97
C ALA A 257 2.01 -13.58 3.31
N LEU A 258 2.93 -12.74 3.78
CA LEU A 258 4.30 -12.72 3.27
C LEU A 258 5.06 -14.01 3.59
N THR A 259 4.82 -14.61 4.76
CA THR A 259 5.43 -15.89 5.11
C THR A 259 4.97 -17.00 4.17
N GLU A 260 3.70 -16.98 3.75
CA GLU A 260 3.14 -17.90 2.75
C GLU A 260 3.72 -17.67 1.35
N LEU A 261 3.98 -16.41 0.97
CA LEU A 261 4.52 -16.05 -0.36
C LEU A 261 6.03 -16.24 -0.49
N LEU A 262 6.78 -16.18 0.61
CA LEU A 262 8.24 -16.18 0.64
C LEU A 262 8.89 -17.38 -0.06
N PRO A 263 8.39 -18.64 0.07
CA PRO A 263 8.97 -19.80 -0.62
C PRO A 263 8.95 -19.70 -2.16
N HIS A 264 8.24 -18.72 -2.73
CA HIS A 264 8.05 -18.54 -4.15
C HIS A 264 8.65 -17.24 -4.69
N VAL A 265 9.51 -16.56 -3.91
CA VAL A 265 10.10 -15.25 -4.26
C VAL A 265 10.79 -15.21 -5.63
N GLU A 266 11.42 -16.30 -6.05
CA GLU A 266 12.08 -16.43 -7.36
C GLU A 266 11.10 -16.34 -8.55
N LYS A 267 9.82 -16.63 -8.32
CA LYS A 267 8.75 -16.64 -9.33
C LYS A 267 7.91 -15.36 -9.31
N TRP A 268 8.19 -14.42 -8.43
CA TRP A 268 7.39 -13.21 -8.32
C TRP A 268 7.46 -12.38 -9.60
N THR A 269 6.30 -11.98 -10.10
CA THR A 269 6.16 -11.10 -11.27
C THR A 269 6.23 -9.63 -10.83
N ALA A 270 6.47 -8.71 -11.77
CA ALA A 270 6.46 -7.27 -11.46
C ALA A 270 5.19 -6.79 -10.71
N PRO A 271 3.97 -7.22 -11.09
CA PRO A 271 2.78 -6.83 -10.35
C PRO A 271 2.77 -7.28 -8.89
N VAL A 272 3.20 -8.51 -8.59
CA VAL A 272 3.35 -9.00 -7.20
C VAL A 272 4.29 -8.09 -6.43
N MET A 273 5.47 -7.78 -7.00
CA MET A 273 6.44 -6.92 -6.34
C MET A 273 5.90 -5.50 -6.07
N PHE A 274 5.18 -4.90 -7.03
CA PHE A 274 4.57 -3.58 -6.83
C PHE A 274 3.48 -3.59 -5.74
N CYS A 275 2.70 -4.67 -5.62
CA CYS A 275 1.68 -4.79 -4.59
C CYS A 275 2.29 -4.76 -3.18
N LEU A 276 3.46 -5.38 -2.99
CA LEU A 276 4.14 -5.44 -1.69
C LEU A 276 4.80 -4.12 -1.28
N VAL A 277 5.09 -3.24 -2.24
CA VAL A 277 5.70 -1.92 -1.97
C VAL A 277 4.82 -1.07 -1.07
N TYR A 278 3.49 -1.11 -1.24
CA TYR A 278 2.59 -0.20 -0.52
C TYR A 278 2.42 -0.53 0.97
N PRO A 279 2.09 -1.78 1.38
CA PRO A 279 2.05 -2.16 2.79
C PRO A 279 3.34 -1.81 3.53
N LEU A 280 4.49 -2.12 2.93
CA LEU A 280 5.79 -1.84 3.53
C LEU A 280 6.01 -0.32 3.70
N LYS A 281 5.54 0.52 2.77
CA LYS A 281 5.56 1.98 2.92
C LYS A 281 4.65 2.47 4.05
N PHE A 282 3.51 1.83 4.29
CA PHE A 282 2.64 2.18 5.41
C PHE A 282 3.24 1.79 6.77
N ILE A 283 3.93 0.64 6.80
CA ILE A 283 4.59 0.08 7.99
C ILE A 283 5.84 0.89 8.36
N LEU A 284 6.62 1.36 7.37
CA LEU A 284 7.91 2.01 7.57
C LEU A 284 7.90 3.13 8.65
N PRO A 285 6.95 4.10 8.64
CA PRO A 285 6.88 5.13 9.69
C PRO A 285 6.60 4.61 11.10
N GLN A 286 6.02 3.41 11.25
CA GLN A 286 5.59 2.83 12.53
C GLN A 286 6.61 1.88 13.15
N ILE A 287 7.68 1.53 12.44
CA ILE A 287 8.70 0.57 12.92
C ILE A 287 9.32 1.03 14.24
N ARG A 288 9.65 2.32 14.35
CA ARG A 288 10.28 2.90 15.54
C ARG A 288 9.40 2.85 16.78
N SER A 289 8.09 2.98 16.61
CA SER A 289 7.11 2.94 17.71
C SER A 289 6.54 1.54 17.97
N SER A 290 6.88 0.55 17.14
CA SER A 290 6.41 -0.83 17.32
C SER A 290 7.09 -1.52 18.50
N SER A 291 6.51 -2.61 19.00
CA SER A 291 7.18 -3.45 20.01
C SER A 291 8.19 -4.39 19.34
N TYR A 292 9.06 -5.01 20.15
CA TYR A 292 10.01 -6.02 19.66
C TYR A 292 9.28 -7.21 19.01
N GLU A 293 8.19 -7.66 19.62
CA GLU A 293 7.38 -8.81 19.18
C GLU A 293 6.73 -8.55 17.81
N ARG A 294 6.39 -7.29 17.50
CA ARG A 294 5.90 -6.90 16.18
C ARG A 294 7.01 -6.74 15.16
N ARG A 295 8.20 -6.28 15.57
CA ARG A 295 9.35 -6.10 14.68
C ARG A 295 10.02 -7.41 14.29
N LYS A 296 10.08 -8.41 15.18
CA LYS A 296 10.84 -9.64 14.93
C LYS A 296 10.35 -10.43 13.70
N PRO A 297 9.03 -10.73 13.53
CA PRO A 297 8.56 -11.43 12.33
C PRO A 297 8.82 -10.63 11.05
N LEU A 298 8.58 -9.30 11.09
CA LEU A 298 8.86 -8.42 9.97
C LEU A 298 10.36 -8.40 9.62
N TYR A 299 11.23 -8.40 10.62
CA TYR A 299 12.69 -8.47 10.45
C TYR A 299 13.09 -9.76 9.73
N ASP A 300 12.59 -10.91 10.18
CA ASP A 300 12.93 -12.21 9.58
C ASP A 300 12.47 -12.26 8.11
N ILE A 301 11.25 -11.81 7.82
CA ILE A 301 10.70 -11.75 6.46
C ILE A 301 11.52 -10.79 5.58
N VAL A 302 11.77 -9.57 6.04
CA VAL A 302 12.47 -8.54 5.27
C VAL A 302 13.92 -8.95 5.02
N LEU A 303 14.58 -9.59 5.99
CA LEU A 303 15.92 -10.12 5.83
C LEU A 303 15.96 -11.19 4.73
N ASN A 304 15.08 -12.21 4.82
CA ASN A 304 14.98 -13.25 3.80
C ASN A 304 14.69 -12.68 2.41
N LEU A 305 13.79 -11.71 2.30
CA LEU A 305 13.52 -11.05 1.01
C LEU A 305 14.75 -10.31 0.46
N ASN A 306 15.52 -9.62 1.29
CA ASN A 306 16.77 -8.99 0.83
C ASN A 306 17.82 -10.02 0.38
N LEU A 307 17.83 -11.21 0.97
CA LEU A 307 18.75 -12.29 0.61
C LEU A 307 18.41 -12.94 -0.74
N HIS A 308 17.12 -13.09 -1.08
CA HIS A 308 16.69 -13.87 -2.25
C HIS A 308 16.20 -13.03 -3.44
N LEU A 309 15.67 -11.83 -3.22
CA LEU A 309 15.08 -11.01 -4.29
C LEU A 309 16.07 -10.52 -5.37
N PRO A 310 17.34 -10.19 -5.06
CA PRO A 310 18.30 -9.72 -6.07
C PRO A 310 18.56 -10.69 -7.22
N ASP A 311 18.41 -12.00 -6.98
CA ASP A 311 18.67 -13.06 -7.96
C ASP A 311 17.48 -13.34 -8.90
N SER A 312 16.36 -12.63 -8.73
CA SER A 312 15.15 -12.79 -9.56
C SER A 312 15.31 -12.27 -11.00
N ASP A 313 14.43 -12.73 -11.90
CA ASP A 313 14.44 -12.43 -13.34
C ASP A 313 14.60 -10.92 -13.66
N PRO A 314 15.60 -10.52 -14.47
CA PRO A 314 15.81 -9.11 -14.84
C PRO A 314 14.66 -8.47 -15.62
N THR A 315 13.71 -9.24 -16.18
CA THR A 315 12.55 -8.68 -16.91
C THR A 315 11.68 -7.75 -16.05
N ASN A 316 11.77 -7.87 -14.72
CA ASN A 316 11.01 -7.07 -13.75
C ASN A 316 11.86 -6.04 -12.99
N GLU A 317 12.97 -5.58 -13.58
CA GLU A 317 13.98 -4.73 -12.91
C GLU A 317 13.36 -3.54 -12.16
N GLU A 318 12.44 -2.78 -12.75
CA GLU A 318 11.84 -1.62 -12.09
C GLU A 318 11.07 -2.00 -10.81
N ALA A 319 10.23 -3.03 -10.89
CA ALA A 319 9.42 -3.48 -9.76
C ALA A 319 10.28 -4.04 -8.64
N ARG A 320 11.27 -4.87 -9.03
CA ARG A 320 12.29 -5.42 -8.14
C ARG A 320 13.04 -4.32 -7.42
N ASN A 321 13.52 -3.32 -8.14
CA ASN A 321 14.31 -2.21 -7.58
C ASN A 321 13.47 -1.37 -6.60
N LYS A 322 12.20 -1.08 -6.92
CA LYS A 322 11.30 -0.38 -5.97
C LYS A 322 11.06 -1.19 -4.70
N LEU A 323 10.90 -2.51 -4.81
CA LEU A 323 10.71 -3.38 -3.65
C LEU A 323 11.99 -3.47 -2.80
N ILE A 324 13.15 -3.74 -3.42
CA ILE A 324 14.46 -3.73 -2.74
C ILE A 324 14.67 -2.42 -1.97
N TYR A 325 14.42 -1.28 -2.61
CA TYR A 325 14.56 0.03 -1.95
C TYR A 325 13.74 0.12 -0.65
N VAL A 326 12.47 -0.29 -0.68
CA VAL A 326 11.61 -0.22 0.50
C VAL A 326 12.01 -1.25 1.55
N LEU A 327 12.39 -2.47 1.15
CA LEU A 327 12.90 -3.50 2.04
C LEU A 327 14.16 -3.03 2.78
N LEU A 328 15.11 -2.40 2.08
CA LEU A 328 16.29 -1.79 2.70
C LEU A 328 15.90 -0.70 3.70
N CYS A 329 14.96 0.17 3.34
CA CYS A 329 14.47 1.21 4.26
C CYS A 329 13.87 0.59 5.54
N VAL A 330 13.06 -0.46 5.40
CA VAL A 330 12.45 -1.17 6.53
C VAL A 330 13.52 -1.81 7.40
N LEU A 331 14.49 -2.52 6.81
CA LEU A 331 15.56 -3.19 7.55
C LEU A 331 16.45 -2.20 8.31
N ILE A 332 16.83 -1.09 7.67
CA ILE A 332 17.58 0.01 8.31
C ILE A 332 16.83 0.55 9.52
N GLU A 333 15.53 0.80 9.39
CA GLU A 333 14.72 1.33 10.49
C GLU A 333 14.55 0.32 11.63
N ILE A 334 14.45 -0.98 11.33
CA ILE A 334 14.45 -2.05 12.35
C ILE A 334 15.79 -2.06 13.08
N VAL A 335 16.91 -2.13 12.36
CA VAL A 335 18.26 -2.19 12.93
C VAL A 335 18.56 -0.96 13.79
N ARG A 336 18.07 0.22 13.41
CA ARG A 336 18.23 1.46 14.19
C ARG A 336 17.35 1.51 15.43
N SER A 337 16.14 0.98 15.36
CA SER A 337 15.16 1.09 16.45
C SER A 337 15.30 -0.02 17.48
N ASP A 338 15.94 -1.15 17.14
CA ASP A 338 16.01 -2.31 18.00
C ASP A 338 17.43 -2.86 18.18
N ARG A 339 18.02 -2.59 19.35
CA ARG A 339 19.38 -3.04 19.68
C ARG A 339 19.49 -4.57 19.69
N LYS A 340 18.44 -5.31 20.05
CA LYS A 340 18.49 -6.78 20.09
C LYS A 340 18.58 -7.34 18.67
N LEU A 341 17.71 -6.88 17.77
CA LEU A 341 17.73 -7.31 16.36
C LEU A 341 19.00 -6.83 15.64
N SER A 342 19.48 -5.62 15.95
CA SER A 342 20.77 -5.13 15.44
C SER A 342 21.94 -6.04 15.86
N ASN A 343 22.00 -6.42 17.14
CA ASN A 343 23.04 -7.32 17.63
C ASN A 343 22.90 -8.73 17.04
N GLN A 344 21.67 -9.21 16.86
CA GLN A 344 21.41 -10.48 16.20
C GLN A 344 22.02 -10.48 14.78
N LEU A 345 21.64 -9.51 13.94
CA LEU A 345 22.17 -9.38 12.57
C LEU A 345 23.69 -9.18 12.54
N LYS A 346 24.28 -8.57 13.57
CA LYS A 346 25.74 -8.39 13.67
C LYS A 346 26.50 -9.66 14.04
N ASN A 347 25.87 -10.56 14.80
CA ASN A 347 26.48 -11.76 15.35
C ASN A 347 26.20 -13.03 14.52
N GLU A 348 25.11 -13.05 13.74
CA GLU A 348 24.79 -14.13 12.80
C GLU A 348 25.73 -14.06 11.58
N THR A 349 26.92 -14.66 11.71
CA THR A 349 28.05 -14.43 10.79
C THR A 349 27.76 -14.83 9.35
N GLU A 350 26.95 -15.87 9.12
CA GLU A 350 26.61 -16.35 7.77
C GLU A 350 25.59 -15.43 7.08
N GLU A 351 24.41 -15.23 7.67
CA GLU A 351 23.39 -14.32 7.13
C GLU A 351 23.91 -12.89 6.97
N LYS A 352 24.72 -12.42 7.91
CA LYS A 352 25.41 -11.13 7.80
C LYS A 352 26.34 -11.10 6.59
N ALA A 353 27.17 -12.13 6.39
CA ALA A 353 28.13 -12.16 5.29
C ALA A 353 27.41 -12.17 3.93
N ASP A 354 26.35 -12.97 3.82
CA ASP A 354 25.53 -13.04 2.60
C ASP A 354 24.82 -11.71 2.33
N LEU A 355 24.22 -11.10 3.36
CA LEU A 355 23.59 -9.79 3.24
C LEU A 355 24.63 -8.73 2.83
N VAL A 356 25.79 -8.67 3.47
CA VAL A 356 26.84 -7.70 3.12
C VAL A 356 27.30 -7.89 1.68
N LYS A 357 27.51 -9.12 1.23
CA LYS A 357 27.86 -9.43 -0.16
C LYS A 357 26.81 -8.93 -1.15
N ILE A 358 25.53 -9.12 -0.84
CA ILE A 358 24.42 -8.60 -1.64
C ILE A 358 24.41 -7.07 -1.64
N LEU A 359 24.54 -6.43 -0.47
CA LEU A 359 24.54 -4.97 -0.35
C LEU A 359 25.71 -4.34 -1.11
N VAL A 360 26.89 -4.96 -1.10
CA VAL A 360 28.06 -4.53 -1.88
C VAL A 360 27.80 -4.67 -3.38
N SER A 361 27.06 -5.70 -3.79
CA SER A 361 26.66 -5.88 -5.20
C SER A 361 25.64 -4.82 -5.61
N LEU A 362 24.64 -4.57 -4.77
CA LEU A 362 23.66 -3.51 -4.96
C LEU A 362 24.35 -2.14 -5.02
N SER A 363 25.31 -1.85 -4.14
CA SER A 363 26.00 -0.55 -4.11
C SER A 363 26.81 -0.26 -5.37
N LYS A 364 27.12 -1.27 -6.17
CA LYS A 364 27.91 -1.17 -7.42
C LYS A 364 27.05 -1.01 -8.68
N ILE A 365 25.73 -1.10 -8.59
CA ILE A 365 24.85 -0.92 -9.74
C ILE A 365 25.06 0.48 -10.34
N GLU A 366 25.36 0.55 -11.64
CA GLU A 366 25.60 1.81 -12.33
C GLU A 366 24.34 2.70 -12.36
N ASN A 367 24.54 4.02 -12.30
CA ASN A 367 23.49 5.04 -12.14
C ASN A 367 22.64 5.29 -13.41
N GLY A 368 22.42 4.27 -14.24
CA GLY A 368 21.65 4.39 -15.49
C GLY A 368 20.19 4.82 -15.28
N ASN A 369 19.64 4.58 -14.08
CA ASN A 369 18.32 5.07 -13.67
C ASN A 369 18.39 5.68 -12.26
N GLY A 370 17.59 6.72 -11.98
CA GLY A 370 17.63 7.43 -10.68
C GLY A 370 17.18 6.59 -9.47
N ASN A 371 16.55 5.43 -9.68
CA ASN A 371 16.16 4.53 -8.60
C ASN A 371 17.36 3.73 -8.08
N ASN A 372 18.29 3.34 -8.96
CA ASN A 372 19.50 2.61 -8.60
C ASN A 372 20.37 3.42 -7.66
N GLU A 373 20.49 4.74 -7.87
CA GLU A 373 21.21 5.62 -6.95
C GLU A 373 20.63 5.58 -5.52
N GLN A 374 19.29 5.57 -5.40
CA GLN A 374 18.65 5.49 -4.09
C GLN A 374 18.89 4.15 -3.40
N ILE A 375 18.87 3.05 -4.15
CA ILE A 375 19.20 1.71 -3.66
C ILE A 375 20.67 1.67 -3.22
N ASN A 376 21.59 2.18 -4.04
CA ASN A 376 23.02 2.24 -3.74
C ASN A 376 23.25 2.94 -2.40
N LEU A 377 22.64 4.11 -2.21
CA LEU A 377 22.75 4.87 -0.98
C LEU A 377 22.15 4.10 0.22
N LYS A 378 21.00 3.44 0.06
CA LYS A 378 20.43 2.63 1.14
C LYS A 378 21.24 1.38 1.45
N ALA A 379 21.85 0.75 0.45
CA ALA A 379 22.73 -0.38 0.65
C ALA A 379 23.97 0.03 1.46
N VAL A 380 24.64 1.12 1.06
CA VAL A 380 25.79 1.66 1.80
C VAL A 380 25.39 2.10 3.23
N GLU A 381 24.21 2.70 3.40
CA GLU A 381 23.66 3.04 4.72
C GLU A 381 23.55 1.81 5.61
N LEU A 382 23.01 0.70 5.08
CA LEU A 382 22.88 -0.54 5.84
C LEU A 382 24.23 -1.20 6.11
N ILE A 383 25.15 -1.24 5.15
CA ILE A 383 26.52 -1.77 5.38
C ILE A 383 27.18 -1.01 6.54
N SER A 384 27.06 0.32 6.57
CA SER A 384 27.64 1.14 7.65
C SER A 384 27.07 0.83 9.04
N LEU A 385 25.89 0.21 9.12
CA LEU A 385 25.29 -0.24 10.38
C LEU A 385 25.79 -1.62 10.80
N LEU A 386 26.27 -2.44 9.87
CA LEU A 386 26.60 -3.87 10.08
C LEU A 386 28.10 -4.13 10.19
N VAL A 387 28.90 -3.32 9.52
CA VAL A 387 30.33 -3.54 9.29
C VAL A 387 31.15 -2.42 9.94
N PRO A 388 32.31 -2.72 10.56
CA PRO A 388 33.24 -1.70 11.03
C PRO A 388 33.63 -0.71 9.92
N GLU A 389 33.96 0.52 10.31
CA GLU A 389 34.27 1.61 9.36
C GLU A 389 35.48 1.30 8.46
N ASP A 390 36.48 0.59 8.98
CA ASP A 390 37.68 0.21 8.23
C ASP A 390 37.39 -0.86 7.15
N GLU A 391 36.41 -1.73 7.37
CA GLU A 391 35.93 -2.70 6.38
C GLU A 391 35.01 -2.01 5.35
N LEU A 392 34.14 -1.09 5.77
CA LEU A 392 33.28 -0.30 4.87
C LEU A 392 34.08 0.44 3.79
N LEU A 393 35.19 1.06 4.18
CA LEU A 393 36.09 1.81 3.29
C LEU A 393 36.86 0.93 2.31
N LYS A 394 37.11 -0.35 2.65
CA LYS A 394 37.79 -1.29 1.73
C LYS A 394 36.88 -1.74 0.59
N GLU A 395 35.58 -1.81 0.84
CA GLU A 395 34.62 -2.42 -0.10
C GLU A 395 33.87 -1.42 -0.99
N ASN A 396 33.88 -0.14 -0.63
CA ASN A 396 33.11 0.90 -1.32
C ASN A 396 34.01 2.06 -1.77
N SER A 397 33.65 2.72 -2.88
CA SER A 397 34.39 3.91 -3.32
C SER A 397 34.22 5.03 -2.31
N THR A 398 35.33 5.73 -2.02
CA THR A 398 35.38 6.93 -1.20
C THR A 398 34.28 7.94 -1.56
N GLU A 399 34.02 8.12 -2.86
CA GLU A 399 32.97 9.00 -3.37
C GLU A 399 31.58 8.61 -2.86
N LYS A 400 31.21 7.32 -2.89
CA LYS A 400 29.89 6.84 -2.45
C LYS A 400 29.70 6.98 -0.94
N VAL A 401 30.75 6.67 -0.17
CA VAL A 401 30.75 6.86 1.29
C VAL A 401 30.60 8.35 1.63
N THR A 402 31.30 9.22 0.90
CA THR A 402 31.20 10.68 1.02
C THR A 402 29.81 11.19 0.66
N ALA A 403 29.21 10.72 -0.44
CA ALA A 403 27.87 11.11 -0.86
C ALA A 403 26.80 10.70 0.18
N LEU A 404 26.92 9.48 0.73
CA LEU A 404 26.08 9.02 1.84
C LEU A 404 26.22 9.94 3.06
N PHE A 405 27.46 10.28 3.41
CA PHE A 405 27.75 11.16 4.52
C PHE A 405 27.06 12.52 4.34
N ILE A 406 27.30 13.19 3.20
CA ILE A 406 26.73 14.49 2.88
C ILE A 406 25.19 14.44 2.93
N LYS A 407 24.58 13.38 2.42
CA LYS A 407 23.13 13.19 2.46
C LYS A 407 22.61 13.08 3.89
N ASN A 408 23.24 12.27 4.74
CA ASN A 408 22.87 12.11 6.14
C ASN A 408 23.06 13.41 6.93
N PHE A 409 24.15 14.12 6.68
CA PHE A 409 24.44 15.42 7.26
C PHE A 409 23.36 16.44 6.89
N ASN A 410 23.05 16.60 5.60
CA ASN A 410 22.01 17.50 5.12
C ASN A 410 20.63 17.15 5.69
N ALA A 411 20.32 15.86 5.84
CA ALA A 411 19.06 15.42 6.46
C ALA A 411 18.99 15.81 7.95
N ALA A 412 20.10 15.65 8.69
CA ALA A 412 20.19 16.06 10.08
C ALA A 412 19.99 17.59 10.23
N VAL A 413 20.69 18.38 9.41
CA VAL A 413 20.57 19.85 9.37
C VAL A 413 19.14 20.29 9.07
N ARG A 414 18.51 19.74 8.02
CA ARG A 414 17.12 20.08 7.65
C ARG A 414 16.10 19.71 8.72
N SER A 415 16.40 18.70 9.54
CA SER A 415 15.53 18.29 10.64
C SER A 415 15.64 19.20 11.87
N GLY A 416 16.54 20.19 11.87
CA GLY A 416 16.81 21.05 13.03
C GLY A 416 17.42 20.29 14.22
N ASN A 417 17.94 19.08 13.99
CA ASN A 417 18.49 18.24 15.04
C ASN A 417 20.01 18.44 15.11
N ALA A 418 20.43 19.43 15.90
CA ALA A 418 21.84 19.79 16.07
C ALA A 418 22.69 18.59 16.52
N ASP A 419 22.22 17.80 17.49
CA ASP A 419 22.94 16.62 17.99
C ASP A 419 23.24 15.59 16.89
N LYS A 420 22.30 15.36 15.98
CA LYS A 420 22.50 14.47 14.82
C LYS A 420 23.45 15.07 13.79
N ALA A 421 23.38 16.38 13.57
CA ALA A 421 24.28 17.06 12.65
C ALA A 421 25.72 17.02 13.18
N ASP A 422 25.91 17.23 14.48
CA ASP A 422 27.20 17.12 15.17
C ASP A 422 27.74 15.70 15.19
N ALA A 423 26.89 14.70 15.47
CA ALA A 423 27.30 13.30 15.41
C ALA A 423 27.74 12.90 14.00
N ALA A 424 27.03 13.37 12.98
CA ALA A 424 27.43 13.17 11.59
C ALA A 424 28.76 13.88 11.31
N LEU A 425 28.89 15.17 11.60
CA LEU A 425 30.12 15.94 11.43
C LEU A 425 31.34 15.28 12.10
N LYS A 426 31.16 14.74 13.30
CA LYS A 426 32.21 14.05 14.03
C LYS A 426 32.65 12.78 13.30
N GLY A 427 31.72 11.94 12.87
CA GLY A 427 32.03 10.74 12.08
C GLY A 427 32.76 11.08 10.78
N PHE A 428 32.38 12.16 10.09
CA PHE A 428 33.09 12.60 8.88
C PHE A 428 34.46 13.19 9.13
N LYS A 429 34.65 13.88 10.26
CA LYS A 429 35.96 14.36 10.65
C LYS A 429 36.92 13.20 10.88
N ASP A 430 36.44 12.11 11.46
CA ASP A 430 37.22 10.89 11.64
C ASP A 430 37.49 10.21 10.28
N LEU A 431 36.51 10.21 9.37
CA LEU A 431 36.64 9.72 7.99
C LEU A 431 37.69 10.50 7.15
N ILE A 432 37.73 11.84 7.26
CA ILE A 432 38.68 12.71 6.51
C ILE A 432 40.13 12.58 7.01
N GLN A 433 40.37 11.95 8.16
CA GLN A 433 41.75 11.64 8.57
C GLN A 433 42.41 10.61 7.65
N ASN A 434 41.64 9.93 6.80
CA ASN A 434 42.15 9.12 5.71
C ASN A 434 42.50 10.02 4.51
N ASP A 435 43.77 10.00 4.08
CA ASP A 435 44.28 10.87 3.01
C ASP A 435 43.57 10.66 1.66
N ASP A 436 43.13 9.44 1.34
CA ASP A 436 42.36 9.15 0.12
C ASP A 436 40.97 9.78 0.16
N VAL A 437 40.33 9.77 1.34
CA VAL A 437 39.03 10.44 1.58
C VAL A 437 39.17 11.93 1.47
N LYS A 438 40.21 12.48 2.08
CA LYS A 438 40.51 13.90 2.07
C LYS A 438 40.73 14.44 0.66
N GLU A 439 41.47 13.72 -0.19
CA GLU A 439 41.71 14.16 -1.56
C GLU A 439 40.42 14.19 -2.40
N GLU A 440 39.55 13.19 -2.24
CA GLU A 440 38.30 13.10 -3.00
C GLU A 440 37.24 14.10 -2.52
N VAL A 441 37.14 14.31 -1.20
CA VAL A 441 36.29 15.34 -0.59
C VAL A 441 36.70 16.74 -1.06
N MET A 442 38.00 16.99 -1.23
CA MET A 442 38.53 18.26 -1.74
C MET A 442 38.21 18.51 -3.23
N LYS A 443 37.86 17.47 -4.00
CA LYS A 443 37.44 17.60 -5.41
C LYS A 443 35.96 17.98 -5.57
N GLN A 444 35.13 17.80 -4.54
CA GLN A 444 33.69 18.10 -4.63
C GLN A 444 33.39 19.58 -4.32
N ASP A 445 32.70 20.25 -5.25
CA ASP A 445 32.25 21.66 -5.14
C ASP A 445 31.36 21.97 -3.92
N ALA A 446 30.85 20.94 -3.23
CA ALA A 446 30.02 21.09 -2.04
C ALA A 446 30.81 21.43 -0.76
N LEU A 447 32.12 21.16 -0.74
CA LEU A 447 32.96 21.29 0.45
C LEU A 447 33.02 22.72 1.04
N PRO A 448 33.13 23.81 0.25
CA PRO A 448 33.10 25.17 0.79
C PRO A 448 31.80 25.50 1.52
N SER A 449 30.67 24.97 1.06
CA SER A 449 29.36 25.19 1.68
C SER A 449 29.21 24.39 2.98
N ILE A 450 29.73 23.17 3.02
CA ILE A 450 29.75 22.32 4.23
C ILE A 450 30.69 22.91 5.29
N ILE A 451 31.90 23.34 4.89
CA ILE A 451 32.87 24.00 5.79
C ILE A 451 32.30 25.32 6.32
N LYS A 452 31.62 26.11 5.47
CA LYS A 452 30.97 27.34 5.88
C LYS A 452 29.90 27.08 6.94
N PHE A 453 29.00 26.12 6.69
CA PHE A 453 27.97 25.74 7.65
C PHE A 453 28.56 25.21 8.98
N ALA A 454 29.60 24.37 8.91
CA ALA A 454 30.27 23.86 10.10
C ALA A 454 30.95 24.96 10.92
N LYS A 455 31.58 25.95 10.27
CA LYS A 455 32.16 27.11 10.96
C LYS A 455 31.09 28.02 11.58
N GLU A 456 30.01 28.30 10.85
CA GLU A 456 28.89 29.09 11.35
C GLU A 456 28.18 28.44 12.54
N SER A 457 28.16 27.10 12.61
CA SER A 457 27.57 26.36 13.74
C SER A 457 28.48 26.26 14.98
N ILE A 458 29.79 26.42 14.80
CA ILE A 458 30.79 26.33 15.89
C ILE A 458 31.02 27.69 16.56
N ASP A 459 30.98 28.78 15.78
CA ASP A 459 31.38 30.10 16.27
C ASP A 459 30.21 30.97 16.79
N ASP A 460 28.95 30.59 16.56
CA ASP A 460 27.78 31.33 17.05
C ASP A 460 26.58 30.40 17.33
N PRO A 461 26.27 30.04 18.60
CA PRO A 461 25.05 29.31 18.90
C PRO A 461 23.86 30.25 18.65
N LEU A 462 23.21 30.10 17.49
CA LEU A 462 21.99 30.82 17.15
C LEU A 462 21.01 30.80 18.34
N PRO A 463 20.45 31.95 18.75
CA PRO A 463 19.48 31.97 19.82
C PRO A 463 18.26 31.18 19.38
N LEU A 464 17.93 30.13 20.15
CA LEU A 464 16.64 29.45 20.11
C LEU A 464 15.56 30.46 20.52
N GLU A 465 14.97 31.16 19.55
CA GLU A 465 13.64 31.74 19.73
C GLU A 465 12.58 30.68 19.37
N VAL A 466 11.66 30.51 20.31
CA VAL A 466 10.63 29.48 20.47
C VAL A 466 9.54 29.53 19.39
#